data_AF-A0A448UC91-F1
#
_entry.id   AF-A0A448UC91-F1
#
_cell.length_a   1.000
_cell.length_b   1.000
_cell.length_c   1.000
_cell.angle_alpha   90.00
_cell.angle_beta   90.00
_cell.angle_gamma   90.00
#
_symmetry.space_group_name_H-M   'P 1'
#
loop_
_entity.id
_entity.type
_entity.pdbx_description
1 polymer ?
#
loop_
_entity_poly.entity_id
_entity_poly.type
_entity_poly.pdbx_seq_one_letter_code
_entity_poly.pdbx_strand_id
1 'polypeptide(L)'
;MNLNNLETQKKREDIFIGNKIDDENLLNNLSYKEFVMVCIAFTDKFVISRSKNSFLKEDLYFSNLFLKKIINQEKLKERRIEAWNRYDLLEGIDKAVQRITVCFLYPDIAEESNDGIDDFQELFLNLLLDVESGLCNKFFDFLISYLKN
;
A
#
# COMPACT_ATOMS: atom_id res chain seq x y z
N MET A 1 23.49 -22.36 9.44
CA MET A 1 22.75 -21.14 9.07
C MET A 1 23.58 -19.94 9.51
N ASN A 2 23.88 -19.02 8.59
CA ASN A 2 24.80 -17.90 8.82
C ASN A 2 24.02 -16.69 9.37
N LEU A 3 24.43 -16.14 10.51
CA LEU A 3 23.74 -15.02 11.20
C LEU A 3 23.61 -13.77 10.31
N ASN A 4 24.59 -13.54 9.43
CA ASN A 4 24.59 -12.44 8.47
C ASN A 4 23.44 -12.54 7.45
N ASN A 5 22.96 -13.76 7.14
CA ASN A 5 21.84 -13.95 6.22
C ASN A 5 20.49 -13.58 6.86
N LEU A 6 20.34 -13.81 8.17
CA LEU A 6 19.15 -13.44 8.93
C LEU A 6 19.04 -11.93 9.15
N GLU A 7 20.15 -11.24 9.38
CA GLU A 7 20.16 -9.76 9.45
C GLU A 7 19.89 -9.12 8.10
N THR A 8 20.40 -9.71 7.01
CA THR A 8 20.14 -9.21 5.65
C THR A 8 18.69 -9.50 5.22
N GLN A 9 18.13 -10.66 5.59
CA GLN A 9 16.70 -10.96 5.42
C GLN A 9 15.80 -10.05 6.25
N LYS A 10 16.19 -9.70 7.49
CA LYS A 10 15.48 -8.68 8.28
C LYS A 10 15.54 -7.28 7.65
N LYS A 11 16.59 -6.97 6.88
CA LYS A 11 16.76 -5.66 6.20
C LYS A 11 15.95 -5.53 4.91
N ARG A 12 15.55 -6.64 4.27
CA ARG A 12 14.77 -6.65 3.02
C ARG A 12 13.57 -7.60 3.11
N GLU A 13 12.80 -7.39 4.17
CA GLU A 13 11.55 -8.10 4.39
C GLU A 13 10.58 -7.95 3.21
N ASP A 14 10.61 -6.79 2.55
CA ASP A 14 9.89 -6.49 1.32
C ASP A 14 10.17 -7.50 0.21
N ILE A 15 11.45 -7.77 -0.09
CA ILE A 15 11.84 -8.76 -1.11
C ILE A 15 11.40 -10.16 -0.71
N PHE A 16 11.66 -10.54 0.54
CA PHE A 16 11.34 -11.90 1.00
C PHE A 16 9.84 -12.18 0.91
N ILE A 17 9.02 -11.22 1.32
CA ILE A 17 7.56 -11.34 1.26
C ILE A 17 7.05 -11.25 -0.18
N GLY A 18 7.62 -10.39 -1.02
CA GLY A 18 7.27 -10.32 -2.45
C GLY A 18 7.46 -11.66 -3.14
N ASN A 19 8.66 -12.24 -3.03
CA ASN A 19 8.93 -13.57 -3.60
C ASN A 19 7.95 -14.65 -3.08
N LYS A 20 7.54 -14.57 -1.81
CA LYS A 20 6.60 -15.54 -1.24
C LYS A 20 5.18 -15.38 -1.83
N ILE A 21 4.75 -14.15 -2.08
CA ILE A 21 3.47 -13.84 -2.75
C ILE A 21 3.48 -14.43 -4.17
N ASP A 22 4.59 -14.26 -4.89
CA ASP A 22 4.80 -14.77 -6.24
C ASP A 22 4.84 -16.30 -6.27
N ASP A 23 5.63 -16.93 -5.40
CA ASP A 23 5.76 -18.39 -5.28
C ASP A 23 4.41 -19.06 -4.99
N GLU A 24 3.58 -18.41 -4.15
CA GLU A 24 2.24 -18.88 -3.81
C GLU A 24 1.16 -18.46 -4.83
N ASN A 25 1.52 -17.70 -5.88
CA ASN A 25 0.63 -17.23 -6.94
C ASN A 25 -0.62 -16.50 -6.39
N LEU A 26 -0.48 -15.74 -5.31
CA LEU A 26 -1.61 -15.20 -4.55
C LEU A 26 -2.40 -14.12 -5.32
N LEU A 27 -1.77 -13.47 -6.30
CA LEU A 27 -2.36 -12.34 -7.02
C LEU A 27 -2.91 -12.70 -8.41
N ASN A 28 -2.69 -13.91 -8.91
CA ASN A 28 -2.99 -14.29 -10.30
C ASN A 28 -4.48 -14.16 -10.69
N ASN A 29 -5.38 -14.19 -9.71
CA ASN A 29 -6.83 -14.12 -9.93
C ASN A 29 -7.42 -12.75 -9.58
N LEU A 30 -6.58 -11.76 -9.24
CA LEU A 30 -7.03 -10.41 -8.93
C LEU A 30 -6.85 -9.48 -10.13
N SER A 31 -7.75 -8.51 -10.27
CA SER A 31 -7.45 -7.29 -11.02
C SER A 31 -6.56 -6.35 -10.19
N TYR A 32 -5.94 -5.40 -10.87
CA TYR A 32 -5.13 -4.36 -10.24
C TYR A 32 -5.94 -3.61 -9.18
N LYS A 33 -7.17 -3.21 -9.53
CA LYS A 33 -8.12 -2.60 -8.61
C LYS A 33 -8.42 -3.48 -7.39
N GLU A 34 -8.65 -4.77 -7.57
CA GLU A 34 -8.92 -5.68 -6.44
C GLU A 34 -7.71 -5.75 -5.50
N PHE A 35 -6.50 -5.85 -6.05
CA PHE A 35 -5.28 -5.81 -5.25
C PHE A 35 -5.10 -4.47 -4.51
N VAL A 36 -5.33 -3.33 -5.19
CA VAL A 36 -5.28 -2.01 -4.55
C VAL A 36 -6.32 -1.90 -3.43
N MET A 37 -7.51 -2.47 -3.57
CA MET A 37 -8.51 -2.50 -2.50
C MET A 37 -8.00 -3.26 -1.27
N VAL A 38 -7.28 -4.37 -1.45
CA VAL A 38 -6.61 -5.08 -0.34
C VAL A 38 -5.56 -4.18 0.33
N CYS A 39 -4.72 -3.50 -0.45
CA CYS A 39 -3.70 -2.59 0.05
C CYS A 39 -4.31 -1.40 0.83
N ILE A 40 -5.42 -0.83 0.35
CA ILE A 40 -6.17 0.23 1.06
C ILE A 40 -6.73 -0.30 2.38
N ALA A 41 -7.35 -1.49 2.38
CA ALA A 41 -7.92 -2.09 3.57
C ALA A 41 -6.84 -2.38 4.64
N PHE A 42 -5.68 -2.91 4.20
CA PHE A 42 -4.54 -3.09 5.09
C PHE A 42 -4.03 -1.77 5.64
N THR A 43 -3.91 -0.75 4.80
CA THR A 43 -3.41 0.58 5.19
C THR A 43 -4.31 1.23 6.23
N ASP A 44 -5.63 1.24 6.02
CA ASP A 44 -6.60 1.80 6.97
C ASP A 44 -6.54 1.07 8.33
N LYS A 45 -6.46 -0.27 8.30
CA LYS A 45 -6.48 -1.09 9.51
C LYS A 45 -5.17 -1.08 10.30
N PHE A 46 -4.05 -1.06 9.60
CA PHE A 46 -2.75 -1.35 10.19
C PHE A 46 -1.69 -0.30 9.94
N VAL A 47 -1.90 0.73 9.13
CA VAL A 47 -0.85 1.73 8.85
C VAL A 47 -1.25 3.10 9.36
N ILE A 48 -2.48 3.56 9.08
CA ILE A 48 -2.95 4.91 9.43
C ILE A 48 -2.78 5.25 10.91
N SER A 49 -2.97 4.28 11.81
CA SER A 49 -2.85 4.49 13.26
C SER A 49 -1.45 4.82 13.76
N ARG A 50 -0.41 4.70 12.93
CA ARG A 50 0.96 5.14 13.24
C ARG A 50 1.15 6.64 13.17
N SER A 51 0.21 7.35 12.55
CA SER A 51 0.19 8.81 12.49
C SER A 51 -0.99 9.37 13.27
N LYS A 52 -0.83 10.59 13.80
CA LYS A 52 -1.92 11.37 14.39
C LYS A 52 -2.60 12.30 13.38
N ASN A 53 -2.09 12.37 12.15
CA ASN A 53 -2.59 13.29 11.13
C ASN A 53 -3.87 12.74 10.48
N SER A 54 -5.00 13.42 10.72
CA SER A 54 -6.30 13.02 10.17
C SER A 54 -6.35 13.04 8.65
N PHE A 55 -5.58 13.91 8.00
CA PHE A 55 -5.56 14.04 6.54
C PHE A 55 -5.13 12.76 5.82
N LEU A 56 -4.36 11.87 6.47
CA LEU A 56 -3.95 10.59 5.89
C LEU A 56 -5.16 9.64 5.76
N LYS A 57 -6.03 9.65 6.78
CA LYS A 57 -7.28 8.88 6.73
C LYS A 57 -8.24 9.45 5.70
N GLU A 58 -8.28 10.77 5.57
CA GLU A 58 -9.05 11.43 4.52
C GLU A 58 -8.54 11.06 3.12
N ASP A 59 -7.23 10.93 2.90
CA ASP A 59 -6.70 10.49 1.60
C ASP A 59 -7.28 9.13 1.19
N LEU A 60 -7.28 8.15 2.11
CA LEU A 60 -7.91 6.84 1.87
C LEU A 60 -9.42 6.96 1.62
N TYR A 61 -10.10 7.87 2.31
CA TYR A 61 -11.51 8.12 2.07
C TYR A 61 -11.76 8.61 0.63
N PHE A 62 -10.94 9.52 0.11
CA PHE A 62 -11.05 9.97 -1.29
C PHE A 62 -10.77 8.85 -2.30
N SER A 63 -9.76 8.00 -2.07
CA SER A 63 -9.53 6.80 -2.88
C SER A 63 -10.76 5.91 -2.94
N ASN A 64 -11.40 5.65 -1.79
CA ASN A 64 -12.62 4.86 -1.70
C ASN A 64 -13.81 5.51 -2.43
N LEU A 65 -13.97 6.83 -2.34
CA LEU A 65 -15.00 7.54 -3.10
C LEU A 65 -14.79 7.40 -4.62
N PHE A 66 -13.53 7.46 -5.07
CA PHE A 66 -13.20 7.30 -6.48
C PHE A 66 -13.48 5.88 -6.97
N LEU A 67 -13.04 4.85 -6.22
CA LEU A 67 -13.32 3.45 -6.54
C LEU A 67 -14.82 3.14 -6.60
N LYS A 68 -15.62 3.85 -5.78
CA LYS A 68 -17.09 3.77 -5.80
C LYS A 68 -17.75 4.64 -6.87
N LYS A 69 -16.98 5.31 -7.73
CA LYS A 69 -17.44 6.25 -8.78
C LYS A 69 -18.27 7.42 -8.24
N ILE A 70 -18.08 7.78 -6.97
CA ILE A 70 -18.75 8.93 -6.32
C ILE A 70 -18.05 10.24 -6.69
N ILE A 71 -16.73 10.21 -6.81
CA ILE A 71 -15.94 11.35 -7.31
C ILE A 71 -15.24 10.97 -8.62
N ASN A 72 -14.93 11.97 -9.43
CA ASN A 72 -14.22 11.79 -10.69
C ASN A 72 -12.69 11.93 -10.51
N GLN A 73 -11.94 11.69 -11.60
CA GLN A 73 -10.49 11.79 -11.62
C GLN A 73 -9.97 13.20 -11.32
N GLU A 74 -10.72 14.25 -11.67
CA GLU A 74 -10.34 15.64 -11.38
C GLU A 74 -10.32 15.89 -9.87
N LYS A 75 -11.37 15.46 -9.15
CA LYS A 75 -11.43 15.60 -7.69
C LYS A 75 -10.37 14.75 -6.99
N LEU A 76 -10.07 13.55 -7.51
CA LEU A 76 -8.99 12.72 -6.99
C LEU A 76 -7.62 13.40 -7.22
N LYS A 77 -7.41 14.03 -8.40
CA LYS A 77 -6.20 14.77 -8.73
C LYS A 77 -5.99 15.98 -7.82
N GLU A 78 -7.03 16.76 -7.52
CA GLU A 78 -6.96 17.85 -6.55
C GLU A 78 -6.45 17.34 -5.19
N ARG A 79 -7.04 16.24 -4.70
CA ARG A 79 -6.61 15.63 -3.43
C ARG A 79 -5.16 15.15 -3.49
N ARG A 80 -4.73 14.57 -4.62
CA ARG A 80 -3.34 14.14 -4.83
C ARG A 80 -2.36 15.31 -4.77
N ILE A 81 -2.72 16.46 -5.35
CA ILE A 81 -1.89 17.67 -5.29
C ILE A 81 -1.74 18.14 -3.84
N GLU A 82 -2.84 18.18 -3.08
CA GLU A 82 -2.79 18.52 -1.65
C GLU A 82 -1.90 17.54 -0.86
N ALA A 83 -2.00 16.24 -1.13
CA ALA A 83 -1.18 15.21 -0.49
C ALA A 83 0.32 15.41 -0.76
N TRP A 84 0.70 15.71 -2.00
CA TRP A 84 2.09 16.03 -2.33
C TRP A 84 2.59 17.33 -1.67
N ASN A 85 1.77 18.37 -1.64
CA ASN A 85 2.13 19.61 -0.95
C ASN A 85 2.38 19.39 0.56
N ARG A 86 1.59 18.52 1.21
CA ARG A 86 1.83 18.13 2.61
C ARG A 86 3.09 17.28 2.74
N TYR A 87 3.30 16.32 1.85
CA TYR A 87 4.43 15.40 1.87
C TYR A 87 5.79 16.11 2.00
N ASP A 88 5.97 17.22 1.28
CA ASP A 88 7.21 18.00 1.30
C ASP A 88 7.52 18.59 2.69
N LEU A 89 6.49 18.83 3.50
CA LEU A 89 6.58 19.40 4.85
C LEU A 89 6.61 18.34 5.97
N LEU A 90 6.29 17.09 5.65
CA LEU A 90 6.28 16.00 6.64
C LEU A 90 7.66 15.37 6.80
N GLU A 91 7.89 14.81 7.98
CA GLU A 91 9.09 14.04 8.33
C GLU A 91 8.74 12.73 9.03
N GLY A 92 9.71 11.82 9.10
CA GLY A 92 9.59 10.55 9.82
C GLY A 92 8.38 9.71 9.39
N ILE A 93 7.66 9.17 10.38
CA ILE A 93 6.53 8.25 10.16
C ILE A 93 5.39 8.88 9.35
N ASP A 94 5.11 10.16 9.57
CA ASP A 94 4.03 10.86 8.86
C ASP A 94 4.35 10.97 7.37
N LYS A 95 5.61 11.26 7.04
CA LYS A 95 6.10 11.29 5.66
C LYS A 95 6.01 9.91 5.02
N ALA A 96 6.41 8.85 5.74
CA ALA A 96 6.34 7.48 5.24
C ALA A 96 4.89 7.05 4.95
N VAL A 97 3.95 7.31 5.88
CA VAL A 97 2.53 6.98 5.67
C VAL A 97 1.92 7.81 4.53
N GLN A 98 2.30 9.09 4.37
CA GLN A 98 1.82 9.92 3.26
C GLN A 98 2.26 9.38 1.89
N ARG A 99 3.43 8.73 1.77
CA ARG A 99 3.85 8.06 0.51
C ARG A 99 2.94 6.90 0.15
N ILE A 100 2.45 6.17 1.15
CA ILE A 100 1.50 5.08 0.90
C ILE A 100 0.17 5.66 0.46
N THR A 101 -0.38 6.63 1.21
CA THR A 101 -1.73 7.13 0.90
C THR A 101 -1.79 7.86 -0.44
N VAL A 102 -0.71 8.52 -0.86
CA VAL A 102 -0.68 9.24 -2.15
C VAL A 102 -0.68 8.30 -3.36
N CYS A 103 -0.12 7.08 -3.23
CA CYS A 103 -0.21 6.05 -4.27
C CYS A 103 -1.67 5.70 -4.59
N PHE A 104 -2.55 5.73 -3.60
CA PHE A 104 -3.98 5.48 -3.79
C PHE A 104 -4.76 6.67 -4.35
N LEU A 105 -4.10 7.79 -4.69
CA LEU A 105 -4.74 8.97 -5.27
C LEU A 105 -4.45 9.10 -6.78
N TYR A 106 -3.90 8.07 -7.41
CA TYR A 106 -3.77 7.98 -8.85
C TYR A 106 -4.99 7.27 -9.46
N PRO A 107 -5.41 7.63 -10.70
CA PRO A 107 -6.65 7.11 -11.28
C PRO A 107 -6.57 5.65 -11.76
N ASP A 108 -5.35 5.16 -12.00
CA ASP A 108 -5.04 3.78 -12.37
C ASP A 108 -5.44 2.77 -11.29
N ILE A 109 -5.67 3.19 -10.05
CA ILE A 109 -6.21 2.32 -8.98
C ILE A 109 -7.56 1.67 -9.33
N ALA A 110 -8.26 2.18 -10.35
CA ALA A 110 -9.51 1.63 -10.85
C ALA A 110 -9.33 0.73 -12.08
N GLU A 111 -8.10 0.41 -12.48
CA GLU A 111 -7.79 -0.48 -13.61
C GLU A 111 -8.30 -1.90 -13.33
N GLU A 112 -9.01 -2.45 -14.31
CA GLU A 112 -9.65 -3.77 -14.19
C GLU A 112 -8.78 -4.87 -14.83
N SER A 113 -7.72 -4.51 -15.57
CA SER A 113 -6.68 -5.47 -15.95
C SER A 113 -5.81 -5.87 -14.76
N ASN A 114 -4.97 -6.89 -14.93
CA ASN A 114 -3.96 -7.30 -13.96
C ASN A 114 -2.58 -6.67 -14.23
N ASP A 115 -2.48 -5.80 -15.24
CA ASP A 115 -1.22 -5.18 -15.62
C ASP A 115 -0.73 -4.27 -14.48
N GLY A 116 0.56 -4.38 -14.15
CA GLY A 116 1.20 -3.56 -13.12
C GLY A 116 0.97 -3.99 -11.67
N ILE A 117 0.28 -5.12 -11.43
CA ILE A 117 0.15 -5.69 -10.07
C ILE A 117 1.53 -5.95 -9.44
N ASP A 118 2.45 -6.57 -10.19
CA ASP A 118 3.78 -6.93 -9.68
C ASP A 118 4.58 -5.68 -9.27
N ASP A 119 4.60 -4.67 -10.15
CA ASP A 119 5.26 -3.38 -9.89
C ASP A 119 4.67 -2.68 -8.64
N PHE A 120 3.34 -2.70 -8.51
CA PHE A 120 2.67 -2.08 -7.37
C PHE A 120 2.86 -2.89 -6.08
N GLN A 121 2.94 -4.21 -6.17
CA GLN A 121 3.24 -5.07 -5.03
C GLN A 121 4.64 -4.79 -4.49
N GLU A 122 5.65 -4.75 -5.35
CA GLU A 122 7.02 -4.41 -4.95
C GLU A 122 7.07 -3.01 -4.29
N LEU A 123 6.45 -2.01 -4.93
CA LEU A 123 6.37 -0.66 -4.39
C LEU A 123 5.68 -0.66 -3.02
N PHE A 124 4.53 -1.30 -2.88
CA PHE A 124 3.75 -1.27 -1.65
C PHE A 124 4.51 -1.92 -0.49
N LEU A 125 5.13 -3.09 -0.72
CA LEU A 125 5.94 -3.75 0.30
C LEU A 125 7.15 -2.91 0.71
N ASN A 126 7.82 -2.25 -0.25
CA ASN A 126 8.91 -1.35 0.06
C ASN A 126 8.45 -0.17 0.93
N LEU A 127 7.29 0.41 0.63
CA LEU A 127 6.72 1.50 1.44
C LEU A 127 6.30 1.03 2.85
N LEU A 128 5.82 -0.21 3.01
CA LEU A 128 5.54 -0.77 4.33
C LEU A 128 6.82 -0.88 5.17
N LEU A 129 7.94 -1.27 4.57
CA LEU A 129 9.23 -1.34 5.23
C LEU A 129 9.73 0.04 5.70
N ASP A 130 9.47 1.09 4.92
CA ASP A 130 9.79 2.48 5.28
C ASP A 130 8.97 2.97 6.49
N VAL A 131 7.77 2.42 6.71
CA VAL A 131 6.92 2.75 7.86
C VAL A 131 7.40 2.03 9.12
N GLU A 132 7.51 0.70 9.08
CA GLU A 132 7.87 -0.11 10.24
C GLU A 132 8.25 -1.54 9.83
N SER A 133 9.36 -2.07 10.38
CA SER A 133 9.72 -3.48 10.22
C SER A 133 8.61 -4.40 10.76
N GLY A 134 8.34 -5.50 10.05
CA GLY A 134 7.29 -6.45 10.38
C GLY A 134 5.95 -6.19 9.67
N LEU A 135 5.77 -5.03 9.03
CA LEU A 135 4.55 -4.72 8.29
C LEU A 135 4.39 -5.59 7.04
N CYS A 136 5.46 -5.98 6.36
CA CYS A 136 5.37 -6.84 5.18
C CYS A 136 4.88 -8.25 5.56
N ASN A 137 5.43 -8.84 6.63
CA ASN A 137 4.95 -10.11 7.18
C ASN A 137 3.47 -10.00 7.59
N LYS A 138 3.10 -8.90 8.25
CA LYS A 138 1.71 -8.66 8.65
C LYS A 138 0.78 -8.49 7.44
N PHE A 139 1.25 -7.87 6.37
CA PHE A 139 0.52 -7.75 5.11
C PHE A 139 0.31 -9.12 4.47
N PHE A 140 1.34 -9.96 4.44
CA PHE A 140 1.24 -11.33 3.94
C PHE A 140 0.15 -12.13 4.67
N ASP A 141 0.17 -12.13 6.01
CA ASP A 141 -0.86 -12.81 6.83
C ASP A 141 -2.27 -12.26 6.57
N PHE A 142 -2.37 -10.94 6.38
CA PHE A 142 -3.62 -10.27 6.04
C PHE A 142 -4.12 -10.66 4.65
N LEU A 143 -3.25 -10.68 3.63
CA LEU A 143 -3.56 -11.04 2.26
C LEU A 143 -4.09 -12.48 2.17
N ILE A 144 -3.41 -13.45 2.79
CA ILE A 144 -3.89 -14.83 2.86
C ILE A 144 -5.28 -14.91 3.50
N SER A 145 -5.49 -14.16 4.59
CA SER A 145 -6.77 -14.15 5.27
C SER A 145 -7.85 -13.50 4.42
N TYR A 146 -7.52 -12.43 3.69
CA TYR A 146 -8.43 -11.72 2.80
C TYR A 146 -8.88 -12.61 1.63
N LEU A 147 -7.96 -13.33 1.00
CA LEU A 147 -8.24 -14.21 -0.15
C LEU A 147 -9.02 -15.48 0.19
N LYS A 148 -9.08 -15.87 1.46
CA LYS A 148 -9.84 -17.05 1.93
C LYS A 148 -11.31 -16.73 2.24
N ASN A 149 -11.67 -15.46 2.33
CA ASN A 149 -13.04 -14.99 2.59
C ASN A 149 -13.73 -14.58 1.30
#